data_AF-A0A7Y2V0X0-F1
#
_entry.id   AF-A0A7Y2V0X0-F1
#
_cell.length_a   1.000
_cell.length_b   1.000
_cell.length_c   1.000
_cell.angle_alpha   90.00
_cell.angle_beta   90.00
_cell.angle_gamma   90.00
#
_symmetry.space_group_name_H-M   'P 1'
#
loop_
_entity.id
_entity.type
_entity.pdbx_description
1 polymer ?
#
loop_
_entity_poly.entity_id
_entity_poly.type
_entity_poly.pdbx_seq_one_letter_code
_entity_poly.pdbx_strand_id
1 'polypeptide(L)'
;MSNYNRIKLELEKITNYSIPEGTTIVIGYHFKDDLCSNGIKNKWYRVKINNVKRNLKPYINQLKDKNAIYISLFENGMILKTKPNLKYEYFFVDNNNFFRKSLFIKKSFCGSSAAIKPNGETLIVNSEGSILNIIINLENENWNRFFITSN
;
A
#
# COMPACT_ATOMS: atom_id res chain seq x y z
N MET A 1 -1.69 9.41 -20.29
CA MET A 1 -2.04 9.49 -18.85
C MET A 1 -0.99 8.69 -18.08
N SER A 2 -0.29 9.30 -17.12
CA SER A 2 0.80 8.64 -16.40
C SER A 2 0.28 7.45 -15.56
N ASN A 3 1.16 6.47 -15.29
CA ASN A 3 0.82 5.34 -14.42
C ASN A 3 0.36 5.82 -13.03
N TYR A 4 1.00 6.86 -12.50
CA TYR A 4 0.62 7.53 -11.24
C TYR A 4 -0.83 8.03 -11.26
N ASN A 5 -1.26 8.78 -12.29
CA ASN A 5 -2.62 9.32 -12.35
C ASN A 5 -3.67 8.21 -12.37
N ARG A 6 -3.40 7.11 -13.08
CA ARG A 6 -4.30 5.95 -13.11
C ARG A 6 -4.39 5.28 -11.74
N ILE A 7 -3.26 5.05 -11.09
CA ILE A 7 -3.17 4.48 -9.73
C ILE A 7 -3.93 5.36 -8.74
N LYS A 8 -3.69 6.66 -8.76
CA LYS A 8 -4.37 7.66 -7.92
C LYS A 8 -5.88 7.56 -8.07
N LEU A 9 -6.41 7.64 -9.30
CA LEU A 9 -7.86 7.58 -9.53
C LEU A 9 -8.48 6.26 -9.06
N GLU A 10 -7.80 5.12 -9.26
CA GLU A 10 -8.32 3.84 -8.78
C GLU A 10 -8.32 3.76 -7.24
N LEU A 11 -7.34 4.38 -6.57
CA LEU A 11 -7.36 4.50 -5.11
C LEU A 11 -8.49 5.42 -4.65
N GLU A 12 -8.65 6.61 -5.24
CA GLU A 12 -9.71 7.56 -4.85
C GLU A 12 -11.11 6.94 -4.99
N LYS A 13 -11.34 6.09 -6.01
CA LYS A 13 -12.58 5.30 -6.14
C LYS A 13 -12.78 4.30 -5.01
N ILE A 14 -11.71 3.64 -4.55
CA ILE A 14 -11.78 2.65 -3.47
C ILE A 14 -11.96 3.33 -2.11
N THR A 15 -11.25 4.43 -1.88
CA THR A 15 -11.19 5.10 -0.58
C THR A 15 -12.29 6.14 -0.38
N ASN A 16 -12.91 6.61 -1.47
CA ASN A 16 -13.89 7.69 -1.48
C ASN A 16 -13.35 9.02 -0.89
N TYR A 17 -12.05 9.29 -1.06
CA TYR A 17 -11.45 10.59 -0.77
C TYR A 17 -10.43 10.96 -1.84
N SER A 18 -10.19 12.26 -2.05
CA SER A 18 -9.18 12.73 -2.99
C SER A 18 -7.78 12.75 -2.37
N ILE A 19 -6.81 12.21 -3.09
CA ILE A 19 -5.40 12.24 -2.75
C ILE A 19 -4.82 13.58 -3.24
N PRO A 20 -4.13 14.36 -2.40
CA PRO A 20 -3.55 15.63 -2.83
C PRO A 20 -2.57 15.47 -4.01
N GLU A 21 -2.46 16.51 -4.83
CA GLU A 21 -1.47 16.54 -5.91
C GLU A 21 -0.04 16.54 -5.35
N GLY A 22 0.89 15.93 -6.08
CA GLY A 22 2.30 15.85 -5.67
C GLY A 22 2.59 14.92 -4.48
N THR A 23 1.60 14.21 -3.95
CA THR A 23 1.77 13.26 -2.84
C THR A 23 2.39 11.94 -3.31
N THR A 24 3.32 11.38 -2.56
CA THR A 24 3.79 10.01 -2.82
C THR A 24 2.78 9.00 -2.30
N ILE A 25 2.42 8.01 -3.12
CA ILE A 25 1.46 6.98 -2.74
C ILE A 25 2.24 5.75 -2.27
N VAL A 26 2.00 5.29 -1.05
CA VAL A 26 2.49 4.01 -0.55
C VAL A 26 1.34 3.03 -0.39
N ILE A 27 1.47 1.85 -0.98
CA ILE A 27 0.48 0.78 -0.91
C ILE A 27 1.10 -0.42 -0.22
N GLY A 28 0.47 -0.93 0.84
CA GLY A 28 0.73 -2.27 1.36
C GLY A 28 -0.32 -3.23 0.80
N TYR A 29 0.09 -4.38 0.26
CA TYR A 29 -0.80 -5.31 -0.42
C TYR A 29 -0.79 -6.69 0.24
N HIS A 30 -1.99 -7.17 0.59
CA HIS A 30 -2.21 -8.47 1.21
C HIS A 30 -2.81 -9.44 0.19
N PHE A 31 -2.07 -10.50 -0.12
CA PHE A 31 -2.53 -11.55 -1.04
C PHE A 31 -3.50 -12.51 -0.37
N LYS A 32 -4.47 -12.97 -1.14
CA LYS A 32 -5.38 -14.04 -0.74
C LYS A 32 -4.59 -15.35 -0.63
N ASP A 33 -4.88 -16.15 0.38
CA ASP A 33 -4.24 -17.43 0.67
C ASP A 33 -2.71 -17.31 0.87
N ASP A 34 -2.24 -16.17 1.39
CA ASP A 34 -0.85 -16.01 1.80
C ASP A 34 -0.55 -16.93 3.00
N LEU A 35 0.57 -17.65 2.93
CA LEU A 35 0.99 -18.65 3.91
C LEU A 35 1.81 -18.05 5.06
N CYS A 36 2.07 -16.74 5.05
CA CYS A 36 2.88 -16.05 6.05
C CYS A 36 2.36 -16.16 7.50
N SER A 37 1.06 -16.42 7.71
CA SER A 37 0.51 -16.55 9.07
C SER A 37 -0.35 -17.79 9.22
N ASN A 38 -0.14 -18.53 10.31
CA ASN A 38 -0.82 -19.78 10.68
C ASN A 38 -2.31 -19.63 11.05
N GLY A 39 -2.98 -18.53 10.66
CA GLY A 39 -4.35 -18.19 11.04
C GLY A 39 -5.40 -18.40 9.93
N ILE A 40 -6.65 -17.97 10.19
CA ILE A 40 -7.78 -18.03 9.23
C ILE A 40 -7.41 -17.21 7.97
N LYS A 41 -7.08 -17.93 6.90
CA LYS A 41 -6.22 -17.45 5.79
C LYS A 41 -6.71 -16.24 4.99
N ASN A 42 -7.97 -15.82 5.10
CA ASN A 42 -8.53 -14.69 4.33
C ASN A 42 -9.52 -13.82 5.11
N LYS A 43 -9.64 -14.00 6.43
CA LYS A 43 -10.61 -13.28 7.25
C LYS A 43 -9.89 -12.38 8.25
N TRP A 44 -10.09 -11.09 8.09
CA TRP A 44 -9.50 -10.05 8.93
C TRP A 44 -10.59 -9.45 9.82
N TYR A 45 -10.68 -9.97 11.04
CA TYR A 45 -11.60 -9.47 12.06
C TYR A 45 -11.06 -8.21 12.74
N ARG A 46 -11.95 -7.46 13.40
CA ARG A 46 -11.64 -6.17 14.03
C ARG A 46 -10.43 -6.21 14.96
N VAL A 47 -10.28 -7.25 15.78
CA VAL A 47 -9.15 -7.38 16.72
C VAL A 47 -7.82 -7.45 15.97
N LYS A 48 -7.70 -8.31 14.96
CA LYS A 48 -6.51 -8.42 14.11
C LYS A 48 -6.22 -7.11 13.40
N ILE A 49 -7.23 -6.50 12.78
CA ILE A 49 -7.09 -5.20 12.09
C ILE A 49 -6.57 -4.13 13.05
N ASN A 50 -7.17 -4.00 14.23
CA ASN A 50 -6.78 -2.98 15.19
C ASN A 50 -5.35 -3.18 15.70
N ASN A 51 -4.93 -4.44 15.89
CA ASN A 51 -3.56 -4.75 16.25
C ASN A 51 -2.57 -4.33 15.15
N VAL A 52 -2.86 -4.69 13.89
CA VAL A 52 -2.01 -4.29 12.75
C VAL A 52 -1.99 -2.77 12.59
N LYS A 53 -3.13 -2.09 12.70
CA LYS A 53 -3.21 -0.61 12.67
C LYS A 53 -2.35 0.04 13.75
N ARG A 54 -2.31 -0.53 14.96
CA ARG A 54 -1.47 -0.04 16.06
C ARG A 54 0.01 -0.15 15.69
N ASN A 55 0.42 -1.29 15.15
CA ASN A 55 1.81 -1.54 14.74
C ASN A 55 2.22 -0.70 13.52
N LEU A 56 1.27 -0.39 12.62
CA LEU A 56 1.52 0.44 11.45
C LEU A 56 1.56 1.95 11.74
N LYS A 57 0.96 2.40 12.84
CA LYS A 57 0.82 3.82 13.16
C LYS A 57 2.16 4.60 13.15
N PRO A 58 3.27 4.10 13.71
CA PRO A 58 4.55 4.81 13.65
C PRO A 58 5.05 5.01 12.22
N TYR A 59 4.91 3.98 11.37
CA TYR A 59 5.31 4.03 9.96
C TYR A 59 4.48 5.01 9.15
N ILE A 60 3.16 5.05 9.39
CA ILE A 60 2.26 5.99 8.74
C ILE A 60 2.60 7.44 9.11
N ASN A 61 3.00 7.69 10.36
CA ASN A 61 3.43 9.02 10.76
C ASN A 61 4.73 9.42 10.02
N GLN A 62 5.72 8.53 9.94
CA GLN A 62 6.96 8.78 9.18
C GLN A 62 6.68 9.07 7.69
N LEU A 63 5.71 8.37 7.10
CA LEU A 63 5.30 8.63 5.71
C LEU A 63 4.68 10.02 5.53
N LYS A 64 3.86 10.47 6.48
CA LYS A 64 3.27 11.83 6.44
C LYS A 64 4.35 12.91 6.45
N ASP A 65 5.37 12.74 7.27
CA ASP A 65 6.51 13.67 7.36
C ASP A 65 7.29 13.76 6.02
N LYS A 66 7.13 12.76 5.15
CA LYS A 66 7.71 12.68 3.80
C LYS A 66 6.74 13.05 2.68
N ASN A 67 5.61 13.71 2.98
CA ASN A 67 4.54 13.99 2.02
C ASN A 67 4.05 12.72 1.28
N ALA A 68 3.95 11.62 2.03
CA ALA A 68 3.46 10.34 1.52
C ALA A 68 2.22 9.87 2.29
N ILE A 69 1.31 9.21 1.59
CA ILE A 69 0.14 8.54 2.19
C ILE A 69 0.33 7.03 2.18
N TYR A 70 -0.36 6.35 3.09
CA TYR A 70 -0.39 4.89 3.14
C TYR A 70 -1.79 4.35 2.96
N ILE A 71 -1.93 3.37 2.08
CA ILE A 71 -3.16 2.59 1.88
C ILE A 71 -2.81 1.10 1.92
N SER A 72 -3.51 0.35 2.76
CA SER A 72 -3.45 -1.10 2.84
C SER A 72 -4.57 -1.71 2.00
N LEU A 73 -4.20 -2.41 0.94
CA LEU A 73 -5.11 -3.11 0.04
C LEU A 73 -5.10 -4.61 0.30
N PHE A 74 -6.28 -5.21 0.22
CA PHE A 74 -6.52 -6.64 0.36
C PHE A 74 -7.02 -7.19 -0.98
N GLU A 75 -6.47 -8.31 -1.42
CA GLU A 75 -6.91 -8.97 -2.65
C GLU A 75 -8.41 -9.31 -2.61
N ASN A 76 -9.04 -9.26 -3.78
CA ASN A 76 -10.46 -9.55 -3.90
C ASN A 76 -10.81 -10.95 -3.33
N GLY A 77 -11.96 -11.05 -2.69
CA GLY A 77 -12.43 -12.27 -2.03
C GLY A 77 -11.90 -12.47 -0.60
N MET A 78 -11.08 -11.56 -0.08
CA MET A 78 -10.77 -11.50 1.35
C MET A 78 -11.92 -10.80 2.12
N ILE A 79 -12.19 -11.28 3.34
CA ILE A 79 -13.21 -10.69 4.21
C ILE A 79 -12.54 -9.74 5.19
N LEU A 80 -12.87 -8.46 5.08
CA LEU A 80 -12.34 -7.39 5.92
C LEU A 80 -13.46 -6.79 6.79
N LYS A 81 -13.33 -6.88 8.11
CA LYS A 81 -14.29 -6.27 9.07
C LYS A 81 -13.78 -4.92 9.56
N THR A 82 -13.60 -3.98 8.64
CA THR A 82 -13.23 -2.57 8.91
C THR A 82 -14.45 -1.67 9.11
N LYS A 83 -14.21 -0.36 9.28
CA LYS A 83 -15.23 0.68 9.21
C LYS A 83 -14.86 1.63 8.05
N PRO A 84 -15.20 1.28 6.79
CA PRO A 84 -14.77 2.00 5.58
C PRO A 84 -15.11 3.50 5.58
N ASN A 85 -16.20 3.88 6.26
CA ASN A 85 -16.68 5.27 6.28
C ASN A 85 -15.99 6.15 7.34
N LEU A 86 -14.98 5.65 8.06
CA LEU A 86 -14.22 6.49 8.98
C LEU A 86 -13.18 7.31 8.22
N LYS A 87 -13.08 8.61 8.55
CA LYS A 87 -12.14 9.57 7.96
C LYS A 87 -10.68 9.11 7.90
N TYR A 88 -10.27 8.24 8.82
CA TYR A 88 -8.90 7.73 8.93
C TYR A 88 -8.80 6.24 8.60
N GLU A 89 -9.75 5.71 7.83
CA GLU A 89 -9.64 4.35 7.31
C GLU A 89 -8.62 4.32 6.17
N TYR A 90 -7.76 3.31 6.22
CA TYR A 90 -6.72 3.08 5.23
C TYR A 90 -6.59 1.58 4.87
N PHE A 91 -7.55 0.75 5.29
CA PHE A 91 -7.64 -0.66 4.93
C PHE A 91 -8.84 -0.87 4.00
N PHE A 92 -8.58 -1.30 2.77
CA PHE A 92 -9.60 -1.47 1.73
C PHE A 92 -9.40 -2.74 0.90
N VAL A 93 -10.42 -3.18 0.20
CA VAL A 93 -10.35 -4.35 -0.70
C VAL A 93 -10.19 -3.86 -2.14
N ASP A 94 -9.26 -4.46 -2.88
CA ASP A 94 -9.10 -4.28 -4.34
C ASP A 94 -10.19 -5.08 -5.09
N ASN A 95 -11.44 -4.63 -4.99
CA ASN A 95 -12.61 -5.37 -5.50
C ASN A 95 -12.52 -5.71 -7.00
N ASN A 96 -11.90 -4.86 -7.80
CA ASN A 96 -11.78 -5.05 -9.25
C ASN A 96 -10.47 -5.76 -9.67
N ASN A 97 -9.63 -6.15 -8.70
CA ASN A 97 -8.30 -6.71 -8.92
C ASN A 97 -7.41 -5.79 -9.78
N PHE A 98 -7.61 -4.46 -9.72
CA PHE A 98 -6.84 -3.53 -10.52
C PHE A 98 -5.37 -3.59 -10.10
N PHE A 99 -5.09 -3.44 -8.80
CA PHE A 99 -3.73 -3.42 -8.24
C PHE A 99 -3.10 -4.80 -8.31
N ARG A 100 -3.89 -5.86 -8.09
CA ARG A 100 -3.47 -7.25 -8.29
C ARG A 100 -2.90 -7.51 -9.69
N LYS A 101 -3.54 -6.95 -10.72
CA LYS A 101 -3.21 -7.18 -12.14
C LYS A 101 -2.19 -6.20 -12.70
N SER A 102 -2.03 -5.03 -12.11
CA SER A 102 -1.17 -3.96 -12.63
C SER A 102 0.15 -3.77 -11.88
N LEU A 103 0.15 -3.91 -10.54
CA LEU A 103 1.35 -3.73 -9.72
C LEU A 103 1.79 -5.04 -9.06
N PHE A 104 0.87 -5.70 -8.35
CA PHE A 104 1.17 -6.85 -7.50
C PHE A 104 0.96 -8.16 -8.27
N ILE A 105 1.57 -8.27 -9.45
CA ILE A 105 1.36 -9.38 -10.41
C ILE A 105 1.90 -10.69 -9.83
N LYS A 106 3.07 -10.63 -9.22
CA LYS A 106 3.70 -11.79 -8.56
C LYS A 106 3.26 -11.83 -7.10
N LYS A 107 2.62 -12.94 -6.73
CA LYS A 107 2.31 -13.21 -5.32
C LYS A 107 3.62 -13.41 -4.56
N SER A 108 3.73 -12.78 -3.40
CA SER A 108 4.81 -13.01 -2.45
C SER A 108 4.27 -13.64 -1.18
N PHE A 109 5.18 -14.25 -0.42
CA PHE A 109 4.93 -14.58 0.98
C PHE A 109 5.03 -13.30 1.81
N CYS A 110 4.07 -13.11 2.73
CA CYS A 110 4.00 -11.98 3.66
C CYS A 110 3.64 -10.63 3.04
N GLY A 111 2.95 -10.65 1.90
CA GLY A 111 2.52 -9.43 1.20
C GLY A 111 3.64 -8.67 0.49
N SER A 112 3.25 -7.54 -0.09
CA SER A 112 4.14 -6.64 -0.82
C SER A 112 3.86 -5.20 -0.43
N SER A 113 4.82 -4.31 -0.66
CA SER A 113 4.58 -2.87 -0.60
C SER A 113 5.07 -2.19 -1.88
N ALA A 114 4.42 -1.11 -2.27
CA ALA A 114 4.85 -0.27 -3.38
C ALA A 114 4.90 1.20 -2.94
N ALA A 115 5.89 1.95 -3.42
CA ALA A 115 5.92 3.40 -3.38
C ALA A 115 5.86 3.94 -4.80
N ILE A 116 4.99 4.91 -5.04
CA ILE A 116 4.77 5.53 -6.34
C ILE A 116 4.89 7.05 -6.18
N LYS A 117 5.93 7.64 -6.77
CA LYS A 117 6.13 9.10 -6.79
C LYS A 117 5.25 9.76 -7.87
N PRO A 118 4.94 11.07 -7.74
CA PRO A 118 4.11 11.79 -8.72
C PRO A 118 4.64 11.76 -10.17
N ASN A 119 5.95 11.63 -10.34
CA ASN A 119 6.61 11.49 -11.65
C ASN A 119 6.39 10.10 -12.29
N GLY A 120 5.78 9.14 -11.59
CA GLY A 120 5.50 7.80 -12.06
C GLY A 120 6.54 6.74 -11.68
N GLU A 121 7.66 7.12 -11.07
CA GLU A 121 8.64 6.17 -10.55
C GLU A 121 7.98 5.28 -9.49
N THR A 122 8.19 3.97 -9.63
CA THR A 122 7.50 2.96 -8.82
C THR A 122 8.49 1.94 -8.29
N LEU A 123 8.66 1.89 -6.97
CA LEU A 123 9.44 0.88 -6.28
C LEU A 123 8.51 -0.16 -5.66
N ILE A 124 8.72 -1.45 -5.94
CA ILE A 124 7.95 -2.54 -5.34
C ILE A 124 8.89 -3.43 -4.52
N VAL A 125 8.52 -3.70 -3.27
CA VAL A 125 9.24 -4.57 -2.34
C VAL A 125 8.35 -5.75 -1.97
N ASN A 126 8.83 -6.96 -2.21
CA ASN A 126 8.10 -8.21 -1.98
C ASN A 126 8.70 -8.96 -0.79
N SER A 127 8.17 -8.76 0.42
CA SER A 127 8.56 -9.51 1.61
C SER A 127 7.80 -9.04 2.86
N GLU A 128 7.99 -9.79 3.95
CA GLU A 128 7.80 -9.27 5.30
C GLU A 128 8.63 -8.00 5.52
N GLY A 129 8.10 -7.06 6.31
CA GLY A 129 8.78 -5.79 6.59
C GLY A 129 8.87 -4.82 5.39
N SER A 130 8.20 -5.13 4.27
CA SER A 130 8.27 -4.33 3.04
C SER A 130 7.94 -2.84 3.24
N ILE A 131 7.10 -2.49 4.22
CA ILE A 131 6.76 -1.08 4.51
C ILE A 131 7.94 -0.28 5.09
N LEU A 132 8.74 -0.92 5.96
CA LEU A 132 9.92 -0.30 6.55
C LEU A 132 10.98 -0.08 5.46
N ASN A 133 11.16 -1.08 4.60
CA ASN A 133 12.02 -0.95 3.43
C ASN A 133 11.56 0.19 2.51
N ILE A 134 10.26 0.34 2.27
CA ILE A 134 9.74 1.48 1.50
C ILE A 134 10.12 2.80 2.18
N ILE A 135 9.89 2.96 3.48
CA ILE A 135 10.18 4.20 4.20
C ILE A 135 11.66 4.57 4.10
N ILE A 136 12.56 3.60 4.31
CA ILE A 136 14.00 3.81 4.18
C ILE A 136 14.37 4.23 2.75
N ASN A 137 13.76 3.59 1.74
CA ASN A 137 14.07 3.86 0.35
C ASN A 137 13.44 5.14 -0.20
N LEU A 138 12.47 5.76 0.51
CA LEU A 138 11.90 7.05 0.13
C LEU A 138 12.87 8.22 0.33
N GLU A 139 13.96 8.06 1.09
CA GLU A 139 15.03 9.06 1.14
C GLU A 139 15.65 9.24 -0.25
N ASN A 140 15.89 10.48 -0.67
CA ASN A 140 16.36 10.80 -2.02
C ASN A 140 17.64 10.01 -2.40
N GLU A 141 18.60 9.92 -1.48
CA GLU A 141 19.84 9.17 -1.70
C GLU A 141 19.61 7.69 -1.98
N ASN A 142 18.61 7.07 -1.33
CA ASN A 142 18.28 5.67 -1.55
C ASN A 142 17.43 5.49 -2.80
N TRP A 143 16.46 6.38 -3.02
CA TRP A 143 15.58 6.35 -4.18
C TRP A 143 16.36 6.47 -5.50
N ASN A 144 17.34 7.38 -5.52
CA ASN A 144 18.16 7.64 -6.71
C ASN A 144 19.07 6.45 -7.09
N ARG A 145 19.26 5.47 -6.19
CA ARG A 145 19.96 4.21 -6.53
C ARG A 145 19.15 3.33 -7.47
N PHE A 146 17.83 3.51 -7.50
CA PHE A 146 16.92 2.75 -8.36
C PHE A 146 16.54 3.52 -9.63
N PHE A 147 16.42 4.85 -9.51
CA PHE A 147 15.99 5.72 -10.59
C PHE A 147 17.03 6.83 -10.76
N ILE A 148 17.95 6.64 -11.70
CA ILE A 148 18.96 7.66 -12.01
C ILE A 148 18.23 8.85 -12.61
N THR A 149 18.17 9.97 -11.89
CA THR A 149 17.79 11.26 -12.48
C THR A 149 18.85 11.62 -13.50
N SER A 150 18.50 11.56 -14.79
CA SER A 150 19.29 12.20 -15.84
C SER A 150 19.15 13.70 -15.60
N ASN A 151 20.25 14.36 -15.19
CA ASN A 151 20.32 15.82 -15.14
C ASN A 151 20.22 16.41 -16.53
#